data_AF-A0A929DZD7-F1
#
_entry.id   AF-A0A929DZD7-F1
#
_cell.length_a   1.000
_cell.length_b   1.000
_cell.length_c   1.000
_cell.angle_alpha   90.00
_cell.angle_beta   90.00
_cell.angle_gamma   90.00
#
_symmetry.space_group_name_H-M   'P 1'
#
loop_
_entity.id
_entity.type
_entity.pdbx_description
1 polymer ?
#
loop_
_entity_poly.entity_id
_entity_poly.type
_entity_poly.pdbx_seq_one_letter_code
_entity_poly.pdbx_strand_id
1 'polypeptide(L)' 'MKRAILFGLALGGLLSSCTTQTEPLTEAEQEEMKINVYQVFTRLFGNTNDTNKPWGTLEDNGVGKFNDFSD' A
#
# COMPACT_ATOMS: atom_id res chain seq x y z
N MET A 1 -39.76 24.73 42.36
CA MET A 1 -40.07 23.41 41.78
C MET A 1 -40.36 23.42 40.27
N LYS A 2 -40.88 24.50 39.68
CA LYS A 2 -41.08 24.59 38.20
C LYS A 2 -39.82 24.99 37.41
N ARG A 3 -38.85 25.67 38.06
CA ARG A 3 -37.58 26.09 37.45
C ARG A 3 -36.56 24.96 37.25
N ALA A 4 -36.64 23.90 38.07
CA ALA A 4 -35.77 22.72 37.93
C ALA A 4 -36.14 21.87 36.71
N ILE A 5 -37.38 21.98 36.23
CA ILE A 5 -37.88 21.22 35.07
C ILE A 5 -37.39 21.85 33.74
N LEU A 6 -37.16 23.16 33.71
CA LEU A 6 -36.69 23.88 32.52
C LEU A 6 -35.21 23.63 32.17
N PHE A 7 -34.40 23.12 33.11
CA PHE A 7 -33.00 22.77 32.83
C PHE A 7 -32.82 21.27 32.48
N GLY A 8 -33.79 20.41 32.78
CA GLY A 8 -33.71 18.97 32.48
C GLY A 8 -33.94 18.62 31.01
N LEU A 9 -34.64 19.48 30.26
CA LEU A 9 -34.98 19.24 28.85
C LEU A 9 -33.84 19.60 27.87
N ALA A 10 -32.75 20.22 28.33
CA ALA A 10 -31.63 20.60 27.47
C ALA A 10 -30.49 19.56 27.43
N LEU A 11 -30.47 18.55 28.32
CA LEU A 11 -29.35 17.60 28.43
C LEU A 11 -29.61 16.23 27.77
N GLY A 12 -30.85 15.92 27.38
CA GLY A 12 -31.22 14.64 26.79
C GLY A 12 -30.96 14.49 25.29
N GLY A 13 -30.60 15.57 24.59
CA GLY A 13 -30.57 15.62 23.12
C GLY A 13 -29.23 15.29 22.43
N LEU A 14 -28.17 14.93 23.17
CA LEU A 14 -26.81 14.87 22.61
C LEU A 14 -26.17 13.46 22.53
N LEU A 15 -26.87 12.38 22.92
CA LEU A 15 -26.29 11.03 22.89
C LEU A 15 -26.83 10.10 21.79
N SER A 16 -27.69 10.58 20.88
CA SER A 16 -28.25 9.75 19.81
C SER A 16 -27.73 10.14 18.42
N SER A 17 -26.40 10.26 18.27
CA SER A 17 -25.78 10.44 16.95
C SER A 17 -24.50 9.63 16.77
N CYS A 18 -24.48 8.40 17.30
CA CYS A 18 -23.68 7.33 16.69
C CYS A 18 -24.24 5.98 17.14
N THR A 19 -25.17 5.43 16.37
CA THR A 19 -25.29 3.97 16.29
C THR A 19 -24.62 3.58 14.99
N THR A 20 -23.36 3.19 15.07
CA THR A 20 -22.73 2.44 13.99
C THR A 20 -23.40 1.07 14.03
N GLN A 21 -24.33 0.84 13.10
CA GLN A 21 -24.82 -0.49 12.82
C GLN A 21 -23.66 -1.25 12.20
N THR A 22 -22.97 -2.05 13.01
CA THR A 22 -22.09 -3.09 12.50
C THR A 22 -22.99 -4.22 12.02
N GLU A 23 -23.41 -4.13 10.75
CA GLU A 23 -23.81 -5.32 10.01
C GLU A 23 -22.66 -6.35 10.15
N PRO A 24 -22.93 -7.61 10.50
CA PRO A 24 -21.92 -8.64 10.44
C PRO A 24 -21.57 -8.83 8.97
N LEU A 25 -20.56 -8.08 8.51
CA LEU A 25 -19.87 -8.34 7.27
C LEU A 25 -19.36 -9.76 7.37
N THR A 26 -20.10 -10.67 6.72
CA THR A 26 -19.59 -11.95 6.30
C THR A 26 -18.62 -11.62 5.17
N GLU A 27 -17.49 -11.03 5.54
CA GLU A 27 -16.31 -10.96 4.71
C GLU A 27 -15.85 -12.40 4.58
N ALA A 28 -16.28 -13.05 3.50
CA ALA A 28 -15.51 -14.16 2.97
C ALA A 28 -14.09 -13.60 2.78
N GLU A 29 -13.18 -14.05 3.62
CA GLU A 29 -11.76 -13.74 3.55
C GLU A 29 -11.27 -14.24 2.18
N GLN A 30 -11.38 -13.39 1.16
CA GLN A 30 -10.70 -13.60 -0.10
C GLN A 30 -9.25 -13.32 0.25
N GLU A 31 -8.43 -14.37 0.35
CA GLU A 31 -6.98 -14.20 0.30
C GLU A 31 -6.67 -13.37 -0.95
N GLU A 32 -6.43 -12.06 -0.76
CA GLU A 32 -5.89 -11.24 -1.82
C GLU A 32 -4.54 -11.84 -2.19
N MET A 33 -4.46 -12.46 -3.37
CA MET A 33 -3.19 -12.86 -3.94
C MET A 33 -2.36 -11.61 -4.15
N LYS A 34 -1.45 -11.34 -3.21
CA LYS A 34 -0.56 -10.20 -3.28
C LYS A 34 0.38 -10.36 -4.48
N ILE A 35 0.18 -9.56 -5.51
CA ILE A 35 1.04 -9.50 -6.68
C ILE A 35 2.31 -8.73 -6.31
N ASN A 36 3.48 -9.32 -6.52
CA ASN A 36 4.77 -8.66 -6.38
C ASN A 36 5.24 -8.21 -7.76
N VAL A 37 5.38 -6.90 -7.98
CA VAL A 37 5.87 -6.33 -9.24
C VAL A 37 7.26 -5.73 -9.03
N TYR A 38 8.23 -6.22 -9.80
CA TYR A 38 9.60 -5.69 -9.80
C TYR A 38 9.87 -4.94 -11.11
N GLN A 39 10.26 -3.67 -10.99
CA GLN A 39 10.72 -2.86 -12.11
C GLN A 39 12.25 -2.79 -12.08
N VAL A 40 12.89 -3.19 -13.17
CA VAL A 40 14.35 -3.23 -13.27
C VAL A 40 14.84 -2.54 -14.55
N PHE A 41 16.07 -2.03 -14.51
CA PHE A 41 16.73 -1.50 -15.70
C PHE A 41 17.39 -2.62 -16.49
N THR A 42 16.95 -2.83 -17.74
CA THR A 42 17.46 -3.91 -18.62
C THR A 42 18.97 -3.85 -18.84
N ARG A 43 19.57 -2.66 -18.85
CA ARG A 43 21.02 -2.50 -19.01
C ARG A 43 21.82 -2.96 -17.79
N LEU A 44 21.25 -2.85 -16.59
CA LEU A 44 21.97 -3.04 -15.32
C LEU A 44 21.66 -4.38 -14.66
N PHE A 45 20.44 -4.89 -14.81
CA PHE A 45 20.05 -6.15 -14.22
C PHE A 45 20.89 -7.30 -14.79
N GLY A 46 21.48 -8.13 -13.92
CA GLY A 46 22.32 -9.25 -14.33
C GLY A 46 23.73 -8.88 -14.81
N ASN A 47 24.08 -7.58 -14.95
CA ASN A 47 25.44 -7.20 -15.33
C ASN A 47 26.41 -7.43 -14.16
N THR A 48 27.33 -8.38 -14.32
CA THR A 48 28.35 -8.72 -13.32
C THR A 48 29.65 -7.92 -13.48
N ASN A 49 29.78 -7.16 -14.57
CA ASN A 49 30.90 -6.25 -14.77
C ASN A 49 30.71 -5.00 -13.89
N ASP A 50 31.66 -4.75 -13.00
CA ASP A 50 31.69 -3.63 -12.05
C ASP A 50 32.33 -2.36 -12.63
N THR A 51 32.85 -2.43 -13.86
CA THR A 51 33.50 -1.32 -14.54
C THR A 51 32.48 -0.24 -14.89
N ASN A 52 32.75 1.00 -14.46
CA ASN A 52 32.04 2.19 -14.89
C ASN A 52 33.00 3.17 -15.56
N LYS A 53 33.33 2.88 -16.82
CA LYS A 53 34.16 3.73 -17.67
C LYS A 53 33.25 4.76 -18.36
N PRO A 54 33.46 6.07 -18.12
CA PRO A 54 32.75 7.11 -18.84
C PRO A 54 32.99 6.97 -20.35
N TRP A 55 31.92 7.06 -21.14
CA TRP A 55 31.97 6.88 -22.61
C TRP A 55 32.52 5.52 -23.06
N GLY A 56 32.51 4.50 -22.18
CA GLY A 56 32.93 3.15 -22.51
C GLY A 56 31.94 2.43 -23.42
N THR A 57 32.44 1.41 -24.14
CA THR A 57 31.61 0.56 -25.00
C THR A 57 30.81 -0.47 -24.21
N LEU A 58 30.05 -1.29 -24.93
CA LEU A 58 29.35 -2.43 -24.33
C LEU A 58 30.32 -3.44 -23.73
N GLU A 59 31.45 -3.66 -24.38
CA GLU A 59 32.50 -4.59 -23.97
C GLU A 59 33.26 -4.06 -22.75
N ASP A 60 33.47 -2.74 -22.66
CA ASP A 60 34.13 -2.10 -21.52
C ASP A 60 33.31 -2.24 -20.23
N ASN A 61 32.01 -1.91 -20.30
CA ASN A 61 31.15 -1.77 -19.11
C ASN A 61 30.20 -2.94 -18.86
N GLY A 62 30.10 -3.86 -19.81
CA GLY A 62 29.08 -4.92 -19.79
C GLY A 62 27.66 -4.39 -20.00
N VAL A 63 26.72 -5.34 -20.08
CA VAL A 63 25.29 -5.08 -20.15
C VAL A 63 24.51 -6.30 -19.69
N GLY A 64 23.40 -6.07 -19.01
CA GLY A 64 22.41 -7.11 -18.71
C GLY A 64 21.80 -7.76 -19.95
N LYS A 65 21.41 -9.03 -19.83
CA LYS A 65 20.78 -9.85 -20.87
C LYS A 65 19.46 -10.41 -20.36
N PHE A 66 18.54 -10.72 -21.28
CA PHE A 66 17.26 -11.33 -20.90
C PHE A 66 17.40 -12.73 -20.29
N ASN A 67 18.47 -13.46 -20.60
CA ASN A 67 18.74 -14.77 -20.00
C ASN A 67 19.28 -14.67 -18.56
N ASP A 68 19.47 -13.46 -18.03
CA ASP A 68 19.85 -13.26 -16.62
C ASP A 68 18.64 -13.30 -15.68
N PHE A 69 17.41 -13.36 -16.21
CA PHE A 69 16.20 -13.62 -15.43
C PHE A 69 16.00 -15.14 -15.23
N SER A 70 15.73 -15.56 -13.99
CA SER A 70 15.37 -16.93 -13.63
C SER A 70 13.93 -17.01 -13.13
N ASP A 71 13.33 -18.20 -13.21
CA ASP A 71 12.01 -18.53 -12.64
C ASP A 71 12.01 -18.53 -11.10
#